data_AF-A0A4Q7ZTW2-F1
#
_entry.id   AF-A0A4Q7ZTW2-F1
#
_cell.length_a   1.000
_cell.length_b   1.000
_cell.length_c   1.000
_cell.angle_alpha   90.00
_cell.angle_beta   90.00
_cell.angle_gamma   90.00
#
_symmetry.space_group_name_H-M   'P 1'
#
loop_
_entity.id
_entity.type
_entity.pdbx_description
1 polymer ?
#
loop_
_entity_poly.entity_id
_entity_poly.type
_entity_poly.pdbx_seq_one_letter_code
_entity_poly.pdbx_strand_id
1 'polypeptide(L)'
;MERNAETRPCAHCGRPVPQRAAAGRPFRYCRDNDGECQRASRNVRMRQRAAPGLAGQVARTWEAVDRLDQLVATLSEALHAELSPAGVDRQVAEVRAETSRQVLAAHAERDEARRDAEHAAEAAAQARQQAAEAVADRATAAQDADTARRAAQAATAQARDAQAACDEARQAAGAAAARQEQAETDRDTARREAEQARTEAGQLRGELREAREAAADAEGRAEQARQAAEQAVREAQTARAGAERARDQAQADRDQARADAQEARSAADQARAELVTARAEAEQARMELSAARADAEQARVELSAARAEAEGARAEVERAGLDARAAAAQATAERQAAARDREDAQRMVEQARAAAQRDIDELRRQLDAAHADAQAAQDRTAQLSAQVSDLASALAALGGARTGAAAQGGAQVIAQR
;
A
#
# COMPACT_ATOMS: atom_id res chain seq x y z
N MET A 1 78.94 -54.64 -56.52
CA MET A 1 79.69 -53.65 -57.33
C MET A 1 80.85 -53.17 -56.49
N GLU A 2 82.06 -53.63 -56.83
CA GLU A 2 83.29 -53.25 -56.16
C GLU A 2 83.45 -51.72 -56.22
N ARG A 3 83.43 -51.08 -55.05
CA ARG A 3 83.73 -49.66 -54.93
C ARG A 3 85.21 -49.50 -55.26
N ASN A 4 85.51 -49.01 -56.47
CA ASN A 4 86.85 -48.61 -56.87
C ASN A 4 87.33 -47.57 -55.84
N ALA A 5 88.25 -47.97 -54.95
CA ALA A 5 88.83 -47.05 -53.99
C ALA A 5 89.67 -46.04 -54.76
N GLU A 6 89.22 -44.79 -54.81
CA GLU A 6 90.00 -43.72 -55.43
C GLU A 6 91.37 -43.65 -54.74
N THR A 7 92.45 -43.83 -55.49
CA THR A 7 93.83 -43.77 -54.97
C THR A 7 94.50 -42.51 -55.48
N ARG A 8 95.19 -41.78 -54.60
CA ARG A 8 96.00 -40.61 -54.97
C ARG A 8 97.46 -40.86 -54.60
N PRO A 9 98.44 -40.40 -55.39
CA PRO A 9 99.84 -40.61 -55.07
C PRO A 9 100.25 -39.85 -53.79
N CYS A 10 101.10 -40.47 -52.96
CA CYS A 10 101.71 -39.85 -51.80
C CYS A 10 102.58 -38.67 -52.22
N ALA A 11 102.38 -37.50 -51.61
CA ALA A 11 103.12 -36.28 -51.95
C ALA A 11 104.63 -36.31 -51.60
N HIS A 12 105.12 -37.37 -50.95
CA HIS A 12 106.55 -37.56 -50.66
C HIS A 12 107.20 -38.67 -51.49
N CYS A 13 106.62 -39.87 -51.54
CA CYS A 13 107.22 -41.04 -52.19
C CYS A 13 106.47 -41.53 -53.44
N GLY A 14 105.37 -40.90 -53.83
CA GLY A 14 104.58 -41.25 -55.02
C GLY A 14 103.72 -42.51 -54.91
N ARG A 15 103.85 -43.31 -53.84
CA ARG A 15 103.07 -44.55 -53.64
C ARG A 15 101.56 -44.27 -53.61
N PRO A 16 100.70 -45.11 -54.23
CA PRO A 16 99.25 -44.91 -54.20
C PRO A 16 98.71 -45.00 -52.77
N VAL A 17 97.97 -43.97 -52.35
CA VAL A 17 97.31 -43.85 -51.04
C VAL A 17 95.80 -43.95 -51.24
N PRO A 18 95.13 -44.97 -50.68
CA PRO A 18 93.67 -45.11 -50.73
C PRO A 18 92.97 -43.94 -50.05
N GLN A 19 92.00 -43.32 -50.72
CA GLN A 19 91.21 -42.21 -50.19
C GLN A 19 89.97 -42.70 -49.43
N ARG A 20 89.38 -41.83 -48.58
CA ARG A 20 88.09 -42.11 -47.92
C ARG A 20 86.96 -41.88 -48.93
N ALA A 21 85.91 -42.72 -48.88
CA ALA A 21 84.71 -42.53 -49.70
C ALA A 21 83.71 -41.48 -49.14
N ALA A 22 84.02 -40.85 -48.00
CA ALA A 22 83.14 -39.92 -47.30
C ALA A 22 83.77 -38.51 -47.19
N ALA A 23 82.93 -37.50 -47.00
CA ALA A 23 83.32 -36.10 -46.88
C ALA A 23 84.39 -35.87 -45.79
N GLY A 24 85.54 -35.32 -46.20
CA GLY A 24 86.69 -35.04 -45.34
C GLY A 24 87.94 -34.74 -46.18
N ARG A 25 88.98 -34.14 -45.56
CA ARG A 25 90.21 -33.76 -46.28
C ARG A 25 90.88 -35.02 -46.89
N PRO A 26 91.17 -35.03 -48.21
CA PRO A 26 91.88 -36.13 -48.84
C PRO A 26 93.23 -36.42 -48.18
N PHE A 27 93.61 -37.70 -48.11
CA PHE A 27 94.90 -38.10 -47.59
C PHE A 27 96.03 -37.73 -48.56
N ARG A 28 97.00 -36.95 -48.08
CA ARG A 28 98.13 -36.42 -48.88
C ARG A 28 99.42 -37.26 -48.75
N TYR A 29 99.54 -38.10 -47.72
CA TYR A 29 100.74 -38.90 -47.44
C TYR A 29 100.38 -40.35 -47.07
N CYS A 30 101.34 -41.28 -47.23
CA CYS A 30 101.25 -42.65 -46.75
C CYS A 30 100.92 -42.69 -45.25
N ARG A 31 100.02 -43.59 -44.86
CA ARG A 31 99.58 -43.78 -43.47
C ARG A 31 100.11 -45.07 -42.85
N ASP A 32 100.60 -45.97 -43.69
CA ASP A 32 101.18 -47.28 -43.39
C ASP A 32 102.65 -47.20 -42.96
N ASN A 33 103.20 -46.00 -42.71
CA ASN A 33 104.61 -45.80 -42.37
C ASN A 33 104.85 -44.90 -41.15
N ASP A 34 103.94 -44.93 -40.17
CA ASP A 34 104.06 -44.17 -38.92
C ASP A 34 104.30 -42.66 -39.10
N GLY A 35 103.79 -42.10 -40.20
CA GLY A 35 103.94 -40.69 -40.55
C GLY A 35 105.34 -40.28 -41.02
N GLU A 36 106.24 -41.24 -41.31
CA GLU A 36 107.59 -40.96 -41.83
C GLU A 36 107.55 -40.07 -43.08
N CYS A 37 106.71 -40.41 -44.06
CA CYS A 37 106.56 -39.59 -45.27
C CYS A 37 106.10 -38.15 -44.98
N GLN A 38 105.24 -37.96 -43.98
CA GLN A 38 104.76 -36.64 -43.57
C GLN A 38 105.87 -35.85 -42.84
N ARG A 39 106.62 -36.50 -41.93
CA ARG A 39 107.75 -35.91 -41.21
C ARG A 39 108.90 -35.54 -42.16
N ALA A 40 109.25 -36.44 -43.07
CA ALA A 40 110.30 -36.24 -44.07
C ALA A 40 109.97 -35.05 -44.99
N SER A 41 108.75 -35.00 -45.53
CA SER A 41 108.28 -33.85 -46.31
C SER A 41 108.31 -32.54 -45.51
N ARG A 42 107.92 -32.56 -44.23
CA ARG A 42 108.00 -31.40 -43.32
C ARG A 42 109.45 -30.94 -43.08
N ASN A 43 110.38 -31.87 -42.88
CA ASN A 43 111.80 -31.57 -42.68
C ASN A 43 112.44 -30.99 -43.95
N VAL A 44 112.09 -31.50 -45.13
CA VAL A 44 112.51 -30.94 -46.42
C VAL A 44 112.02 -29.50 -46.57
N ARG A 45 110.73 -29.23 -46.28
CA ARG A 45 110.18 -27.86 -46.30
C ARG A 45 110.87 -26.92 -45.31
N MET A 46 111.11 -27.38 -44.08
CA MET A 46 111.84 -26.60 -43.05
C MET A 46 113.24 -26.21 -43.53
N ARG A 47 113.99 -27.16 -44.11
CA ARG A 47 115.34 -26.92 -44.65
C ARG A 47 115.31 -25.94 -45.83
N GLN A 48 114.39 -26.12 -46.77
CA GLN A 48 114.22 -25.20 -47.90
C GLN A 48 113.81 -23.80 -47.44
N ARG A 49 112.96 -23.68 -46.42
CA ARG A 49 112.54 -22.40 -45.85
C ARG A 49 113.67 -21.65 -45.14
N ALA A 50 114.55 -22.38 -44.46
CA ALA A 50 115.68 -21.84 -43.70
C ALA A 50 116.95 -21.63 -44.57
N ALA A 51 116.93 -22.01 -45.85
CA ALA A 51 118.06 -21.81 -46.75
C ALA A 51 118.33 -20.30 -46.98
N PRO A 52 119.60 -19.84 -46.86
CA PRO A 52 119.95 -18.44 -47.11
C PRO A 52 119.85 -18.09 -48.60
N GLY A 53 119.51 -16.83 -48.90
CA GLY A 53 119.43 -16.30 -50.26
C GLY A 53 118.12 -16.60 -51.02
N LEU A 54 118.19 -16.56 -52.36
CA LEU A 54 117.04 -16.66 -53.28
C LEU A 54 116.24 -17.96 -53.10
N ALA A 55 116.90 -19.09 -52.84
CA ALA A 55 116.22 -20.39 -52.71
C ALA A 55 115.21 -20.42 -51.55
N GLY A 56 115.56 -19.84 -50.39
CA GLY A 56 114.64 -19.76 -49.25
C GLY A 56 113.52 -18.74 -49.44
N GLN A 57 113.78 -17.63 -50.16
CA GLN A 57 112.73 -16.69 -50.56
C GLN A 57 111.74 -17.34 -51.55
N VAL A 58 112.23 -18.12 -52.51
CA VAL A 58 111.39 -18.90 -53.44
C VAL A 58 110.57 -19.97 -52.70
N ALA A 59 111.14 -20.67 -51.72
CA ALA A 59 110.37 -21.65 -50.94
C ALA A 59 109.24 -21.01 -50.10
N ARG A 60 109.48 -19.85 -49.47
CA ARG A 60 108.44 -19.13 -48.71
C ARG A 60 107.34 -18.57 -49.61
N THR A 61 107.69 -18.07 -50.80
CA THR A 61 106.70 -17.59 -51.77
C THR A 61 105.83 -18.74 -52.28
N TRP A 62 106.39 -19.92 -52.55
CA TRP A 62 105.60 -21.12 -52.91
C TRP A 62 104.66 -21.60 -51.79
N GLU A 63 105.04 -21.50 -50.52
CA GLU A 63 104.12 -21.81 -49.41
C GLU A 63 102.99 -20.78 -49.27
N ALA A 64 103.27 -19.50 -49.53
CA ALA A 64 102.23 -18.49 -49.62
C ALA A 64 101.25 -18.80 -50.77
N VAL A 65 101.76 -19.29 -51.91
CA VAL A 65 100.94 -19.78 -53.03
C VAL A 65 100.09 -20.98 -52.61
N ASP A 66 100.62 -22.00 -51.92
CA ASP A 66 99.82 -23.16 -51.44
C ASP A 66 98.76 -22.74 -50.40
N ARG A 67 99.00 -21.68 -49.61
CA ARG A 67 97.97 -21.09 -48.72
C ARG A 67 96.91 -20.33 -49.50
N LEU A 68 97.29 -19.56 -50.51
CA LEU A 68 96.35 -18.88 -51.40
C LEU A 68 95.48 -19.91 -52.13
N ASP A 69 96.06 -21.02 -52.59
CA ASP A 69 95.33 -22.10 -53.24
C ASP A 69 94.31 -22.76 -52.29
N GLN A 70 94.68 -22.99 -51.03
CA GLN A 70 93.74 -23.49 -50.01
C GLN A 70 92.61 -22.50 -49.72
N LEU A 71 92.91 -21.19 -49.64
CA LEU A 71 91.90 -20.16 -49.47
C LEU A 71 90.96 -20.12 -50.68
N VAL A 72 91.51 -20.18 -51.90
CA VAL A 72 90.73 -20.25 -53.15
C VAL A 72 89.84 -21.49 -53.17
N ALA A 73 90.32 -22.65 -52.72
CA ALA A 73 89.51 -23.85 -52.60
C ALA A 73 88.34 -23.68 -51.61
N THR A 74 88.61 -23.17 -50.40
CA THR A 74 87.55 -22.92 -49.40
C THR A 74 86.55 -21.86 -49.86
N LEU A 75 87.02 -20.81 -50.54
CA LEU A 75 86.16 -19.78 -51.13
C LEU A 75 85.33 -20.37 -52.27
N SER A 76 85.92 -21.22 -53.11
CA SER A 76 85.21 -21.88 -54.21
C SER A 76 84.15 -22.85 -53.69
N GLU A 77 84.42 -23.60 -52.62
CA GLU A 77 83.44 -24.46 -51.97
C GLU A 77 82.30 -23.66 -51.32
N ALA A 78 82.62 -22.56 -50.62
CA ALA A 78 81.62 -21.67 -50.05
C ALA A 78 80.78 -20.96 -51.14
N LEU A 79 81.42 -20.45 -52.18
CA LEU A 79 80.76 -19.85 -53.34
C LEU A 79 79.92 -20.88 -54.08
N HIS A 80 80.37 -22.13 -54.22
CA HIS A 80 79.56 -23.18 -54.84
C HIS A 80 78.38 -23.58 -53.94
N ALA A 81 78.56 -23.65 -52.62
CA ALA A 81 77.48 -23.94 -51.68
C ALA A 81 76.38 -22.87 -51.68
N GLU A 82 76.73 -21.60 -51.93
CA GLU A 82 75.76 -20.49 -51.91
C GLU A 82 75.29 -20.05 -53.32
N LEU A 83 76.13 -20.15 -54.36
CA LEU A 83 75.84 -19.69 -55.74
C LEU A 83 75.60 -20.81 -56.74
N SER A 84 75.76 -22.08 -56.38
CA SER A 84 75.27 -23.16 -57.25
C SER A 84 73.74 -23.14 -57.32
N PRO A 85 73.14 -23.70 -58.39
CA PRO A 85 71.68 -23.83 -58.48
C PRO A 85 71.06 -24.49 -57.23
N ALA A 86 71.69 -25.54 -56.70
CA ALA A 86 71.22 -26.22 -55.50
C ALA A 86 71.34 -25.35 -54.22
N GLY A 87 72.39 -24.53 -54.12
CA GLY A 87 72.57 -23.56 -53.04
C GLY A 87 71.51 -22.47 -53.03
N VAL A 88 71.25 -21.89 -54.20
CA VAL A 88 70.20 -20.88 -54.42
C VAL A 88 68.81 -21.48 -54.18
N ASP A 89 68.54 -22.69 -54.67
CA ASP A 89 67.26 -23.37 -54.42
C ASP A 89 67.03 -23.61 -52.92
N ARG A 90 68.07 -23.98 -52.16
CA ARG A 90 68.01 -24.09 -50.69
C ARG A 90 67.68 -22.75 -50.04
N GLN A 91 68.37 -21.67 -50.40
CA GLN A 91 68.09 -20.33 -49.87
C GLN A 91 66.66 -19.86 -50.21
N VAL A 92 66.23 -20.06 -51.45
CA VAL A 92 64.87 -19.73 -51.89
C VAL A 92 63.83 -20.57 -51.15
N ALA A 93 64.09 -21.86 -50.91
CA ALA A 93 63.22 -22.73 -50.13
C ALA A 93 63.13 -22.29 -48.66
N GLU A 94 64.25 -21.86 -48.06
CA GLU A 94 64.30 -21.33 -46.70
C GLU A 94 63.48 -20.04 -46.57
N VAL A 95 63.67 -19.08 -47.48
CA VAL A 95 62.88 -17.83 -47.53
C VAL A 95 61.40 -18.13 -47.79
N ARG A 96 61.07 -19.09 -48.66
CA ARG A 96 59.68 -19.52 -48.88
C ARG A 96 59.07 -20.16 -47.63
N ALA A 97 59.83 -20.95 -46.90
CA ALA A 97 59.38 -21.55 -45.65
C ALA A 97 59.18 -20.48 -44.56
N GLU A 98 60.08 -19.51 -44.46
CA GLU A 98 59.96 -18.38 -43.52
C GLU A 98 58.75 -17.49 -43.84
N THR A 99 58.60 -17.08 -45.10
CA THR A 99 57.43 -16.30 -45.54
C THR A 99 56.13 -17.07 -45.31
N SER A 100 56.11 -18.39 -45.56
CA SER A 100 54.94 -19.22 -45.24
C SER A 100 54.63 -19.23 -43.74
N ARG A 101 55.65 -19.30 -42.87
CA ARG A 101 55.46 -19.20 -41.40
C ARG A 101 54.91 -17.82 -41.00
N GLN A 102 55.44 -16.75 -41.57
CA GLN A 102 54.98 -15.39 -41.30
C GLN A 102 53.51 -15.19 -41.73
N VAL A 103 53.12 -15.73 -42.89
CA VAL A 103 51.73 -15.68 -43.37
C VAL A 103 50.80 -16.47 -42.46
N LEU A 104 51.20 -17.66 -42.02
CA LEU A 104 50.41 -18.45 -41.06
C LEU A 104 50.27 -17.73 -39.71
N ALA A 105 51.34 -17.10 -39.21
CA ALA A 105 51.30 -16.29 -38.00
C ALA A 105 50.33 -15.10 -38.15
N ALA A 106 50.43 -14.35 -39.26
CA ALA A 106 49.51 -13.24 -39.53
C ALA A 106 48.05 -13.69 -39.65
N HIS A 107 47.78 -14.86 -40.23
CA HIS A 107 46.44 -15.44 -40.25
C HIS A 107 45.94 -15.83 -38.86
N ALA A 108 46.81 -16.43 -38.03
CA ALA A 108 46.47 -16.77 -36.65
C ALA A 108 46.13 -15.52 -35.82
N GLU A 109 46.96 -14.48 -35.91
CA GLU A 109 46.74 -13.18 -35.25
C GLU A 109 45.44 -12.52 -35.74
N ARG A 110 45.18 -12.53 -37.06
CA ARG A 110 43.92 -12.00 -37.61
C ARG A 110 42.70 -12.76 -37.08
N ASP A 111 42.77 -14.08 -37.05
CA ASP A 111 41.65 -14.92 -36.62
C ASP A 111 41.42 -14.81 -35.11
N GLU A 112 42.48 -14.60 -34.32
CA GLU A 112 42.40 -14.25 -32.90
C GLU A 112 41.75 -12.88 -32.70
N ALA A 113 42.24 -11.84 -33.40
CA ALA A 113 41.64 -10.51 -33.35
C ALA A 113 40.15 -10.51 -33.77
N ARG A 114 39.77 -11.37 -34.73
CA ARG A 114 38.35 -11.53 -35.11
C ARG A 114 37.53 -12.15 -33.98
N ARG A 115 38.03 -13.21 -33.32
CA ARG A 115 37.34 -13.82 -32.17
C ARG A 115 37.21 -12.84 -31.01
N ASP A 116 38.26 -12.06 -30.73
CA ASP A 116 38.22 -11.04 -29.68
C ASP A 116 37.20 -9.93 -30.01
N ALA A 117 37.11 -9.52 -31.28
CA ALA A 117 36.10 -8.57 -31.73
C ALA A 117 34.67 -9.14 -31.63
N GLU A 118 34.47 -10.41 -31.97
CA GLU A 118 33.19 -11.12 -31.81
C GLU A 118 32.78 -11.19 -30.34
N HIS A 119 33.68 -11.62 -29.44
CA HIS A 119 33.43 -11.63 -28.00
C HIS A 119 33.15 -10.23 -27.44
N ALA A 120 33.89 -9.20 -27.88
CA ALA A 120 33.66 -7.83 -27.47
C ALA A 120 32.29 -7.31 -27.95
N ALA A 121 31.87 -7.69 -29.16
CA ALA A 121 30.56 -7.33 -29.70
C ALA A 121 29.42 -8.00 -28.93
N GLU A 122 29.57 -9.28 -28.57
CA GLU A 122 28.63 -10.03 -27.73
C GLU A 122 28.53 -9.42 -26.34
N ALA A 123 29.66 -9.13 -25.69
CA ALA A 123 29.69 -8.47 -24.38
C ALA A 123 29.03 -7.08 -24.44
N ALA A 124 29.28 -6.30 -25.49
CA ALA A 124 28.63 -5.00 -25.68
C ALA A 124 27.11 -5.13 -25.92
N ALA A 125 26.67 -6.18 -26.64
CA ALA A 125 25.25 -6.45 -26.84
C ALA A 125 24.55 -6.83 -25.52
N GLN A 126 25.17 -7.69 -24.71
CA GLN A 126 24.68 -8.06 -23.39
C GLN A 126 24.61 -6.84 -22.45
N ALA A 127 25.66 -6.01 -22.43
CA ALA A 127 25.67 -4.78 -21.65
C ALA A 127 24.57 -3.80 -22.07
N ARG A 128 24.30 -3.66 -23.38
CA ARG A 128 23.18 -2.85 -23.88
C ARG A 128 21.83 -3.42 -23.48
N GLN A 129 21.66 -4.74 -23.52
CA GLN A 129 20.42 -5.39 -23.08
C GLN A 129 20.20 -5.16 -21.59
N GLN A 130 21.19 -5.40 -20.75
CA GLN A 130 21.12 -5.16 -19.30
C GLN A 130 20.81 -3.69 -18.99
N ALA A 131 21.41 -2.75 -19.73
CA ALA A 131 21.10 -1.32 -19.58
C ALA A 131 19.65 -0.99 -19.99
N ALA A 132 19.13 -1.61 -21.05
CA ALA A 132 17.75 -1.42 -21.48
C ALA A 132 16.75 -1.99 -20.46
N GLU A 133 17.03 -3.17 -19.92
CA GLU A 133 16.26 -3.80 -18.84
C GLU A 133 16.26 -2.91 -17.58
N ALA A 134 17.43 -2.43 -17.15
CA ALA A 134 17.52 -1.53 -16.00
C ALA A 134 16.76 -0.19 -16.20
N VAL A 135 16.72 0.34 -17.43
CA VAL A 135 15.91 1.52 -17.76
C VAL A 135 14.42 1.20 -17.71
N ALA A 136 14.00 0.05 -18.21
CA ALA A 136 12.60 -0.40 -18.14
C ALA A 136 12.16 -0.62 -16.69
N ASP A 137 12.98 -1.28 -15.86
CA ASP A 137 12.71 -1.48 -14.44
C ASP A 137 12.59 -0.14 -13.70
N ARG A 138 13.49 0.81 -13.99
CA ARG A 138 13.41 2.16 -13.44
C ARG A 138 12.14 2.90 -13.86
N ALA A 139 11.69 2.74 -15.10
CA ALA A 139 10.46 3.35 -15.59
C ALA A 139 9.23 2.77 -14.88
N THR A 140 9.18 1.45 -14.71
CA THR A 140 8.13 0.76 -13.94
C THR A 140 8.12 1.23 -12.49
N ALA A 141 9.29 1.27 -11.83
CA ALA A 141 9.41 1.76 -10.46
C ALA A 141 8.96 3.22 -10.30
N ALA A 142 9.21 4.07 -11.30
CA ALA A 142 8.73 5.45 -11.31
C ALA A 142 7.20 5.52 -11.44
N GLN A 143 6.59 4.70 -12.30
CA GLN A 143 5.13 4.62 -12.44
C GLN A 143 4.46 4.11 -11.16
N ASP A 144 5.04 3.12 -10.50
CA ASP A 144 4.56 2.60 -9.22
C ASP A 144 4.66 3.68 -8.13
N ALA A 145 5.77 4.42 -8.07
CA ALA A 145 5.94 5.52 -7.14
C ALA A 145 4.92 6.65 -7.37
N ASP A 146 4.61 6.98 -8.63
CA ASP A 146 3.58 7.99 -8.97
C ASP A 146 2.17 7.50 -8.64
N THR A 147 1.91 6.21 -8.82
CA THR A 147 0.63 5.59 -8.44
C THR A 147 0.46 5.59 -6.92
N ALA A 148 1.48 5.19 -6.17
CA ALA A 148 1.49 5.24 -4.71
C ALA A 148 1.33 6.67 -4.18
N ARG A 149 1.97 7.66 -4.82
CA ARG A 149 1.82 9.07 -4.47
C ARG A 149 0.40 9.57 -4.69
N ARG A 150 -0.22 9.24 -5.83
CA ARG A 150 -1.62 9.59 -6.11
C ARG A 150 -2.58 8.94 -5.12
N ALA A 151 -2.36 7.67 -4.77
CA ALA A 151 -3.14 6.98 -3.75
C ALA A 151 -3.01 7.65 -2.37
N ALA A 152 -1.78 8.02 -1.96
CA ALA A 152 -1.55 8.71 -0.70
C ALA A 152 -2.20 10.11 -0.66
N GLN A 153 -2.15 10.86 -1.76
CA GLN A 153 -2.84 12.14 -1.90
C GLN A 153 -4.36 12.00 -1.81
N ALA A 154 -4.93 11.00 -2.49
CA ALA A 154 -6.36 10.70 -2.41
C ALA A 154 -6.79 10.31 -0.99
N ALA A 155 -6.02 9.45 -0.31
CA ALA A 155 -6.28 9.08 1.08
C ALA A 155 -6.20 10.30 2.03
N THR A 156 -5.25 11.21 1.80
CA THR A 156 -5.13 12.45 2.58
C THR A 156 -6.33 13.38 2.35
N ALA A 157 -6.79 13.51 1.10
CA ALA A 157 -7.98 14.29 0.77
C ALA A 157 -9.22 13.69 1.44
N GLN A 158 -9.44 12.38 1.33
CA GLN A 158 -10.53 11.66 2.00
C GLN A 158 -10.51 11.84 3.52
N ALA A 159 -9.32 11.79 4.15
CA ALA A 159 -9.19 12.04 5.58
C ALA A 159 -9.58 13.47 5.96
N ARG A 160 -9.22 14.47 5.15
CA ARG A 160 -9.62 15.87 5.37
C ARG A 160 -11.13 16.05 5.21
N ASP A 161 -11.71 15.45 4.18
CA ASP A 161 -13.16 15.51 3.94
C ASP A 161 -13.93 14.83 5.07
N ALA A 162 -13.47 13.67 5.53
CA ALA A 162 -14.04 12.98 6.68
C ALA A 162 -13.93 13.80 7.97
N GLN A 163 -12.82 14.50 8.18
CA GLN A 163 -12.65 15.37 9.34
C GLN A 163 -13.54 16.61 9.27
N ALA A 164 -13.65 17.24 8.09
CA ALA A 164 -14.58 18.35 7.87
C ALA A 164 -16.04 17.92 8.13
N ALA A 165 -16.43 16.74 7.63
CA ALA A 165 -17.76 16.19 7.90
C ALA A 165 -17.99 15.89 9.39
N CYS A 166 -16.97 15.39 10.11
CA CYS A 166 -17.05 15.19 11.56
C CYS A 166 -17.22 16.52 12.31
N ASP A 167 -16.49 17.55 11.92
CA ASP A 167 -16.56 18.86 12.55
C ASP A 167 -17.90 19.56 12.26
N GLU A 168 -18.41 19.44 11.04
CA GLU A 168 -19.76 19.90 10.68
C GLU A 168 -20.84 19.16 11.48
N ALA A 169 -20.74 17.83 11.61
CA ALA A 169 -21.65 17.04 12.44
C ALA A 169 -21.60 17.46 13.92
N ARG A 170 -20.41 17.77 14.46
CA ARG A 170 -20.25 18.30 15.82
C ARG A 170 -20.89 19.67 15.98
N GLN A 171 -20.72 20.58 15.02
CA GLN A 171 -21.35 21.89 15.04
C GLN A 171 -22.88 21.77 14.96
N ALA A 172 -23.40 20.91 14.09
CA ALA A 172 -24.82 20.63 13.98
C ALA A 172 -25.39 20.04 15.28
N ALA A 173 -24.68 19.10 15.91
CA ALA A 173 -25.05 18.55 17.21
C ALA A 173 -25.03 19.62 18.32
N GLY A 174 -24.01 20.48 18.35
CA GLY A 174 -23.93 21.60 19.29
C GLY A 174 -25.07 22.61 19.10
N ALA A 175 -25.41 22.95 17.85
CA ALA A 175 -26.53 23.82 17.54
C ALA A 175 -27.88 23.19 17.91
N ALA A 176 -28.05 21.88 17.70
CA ALA A 176 -29.24 21.16 18.13
C ALA A 176 -29.39 21.14 19.66
N ALA A 177 -28.29 20.90 20.39
CA ALA A 177 -28.28 20.96 21.85
C ALA A 177 -28.65 22.36 22.37
N ALA A 178 -28.09 23.42 21.78
CA ALA A 178 -28.43 24.80 22.15
C ALA A 178 -29.92 25.13 21.89
N ARG A 179 -30.51 24.63 20.80
CA ARG A 179 -31.95 24.77 20.53
C ARG A 179 -32.81 24.01 21.55
N GLN A 180 -32.36 22.84 22.00
CA GLN A 180 -33.07 22.08 23.04
C GLN A 180 -33.03 22.82 24.38
N GLU A 181 -31.87 23.32 24.79
CA GLU A 181 -31.73 24.11 26.02
C GLU A 181 -32.59 25.38 25.97
N GLN A 182 -32.64 26.07 24.82
CA GLN A 182 -33.52 27.21 24.62
C GLN A 182 -34.99 26.81 24.74
N ALA A 183 -35.41 25.71 24.08
CA ALA A 183 -36.78 25.24 24.15
C ALA A 183 -37.20 24.81 25.57
N GLU A 184 -36.29 24.21 26.34
CA GLU A 184 -36.52 23.89 27.76
C GLU A 184 -36.68 25.16 28.60
N THR A 185 -35.82 26.16 28.37
CA THR A 185 -35.90 27.46 29.05
C THR A 185 -37.20 28.19 28.72
N ASP A 186 -37.61 28.20 27.45
CA ASP A 186 -38.87 28.80 26.99
C ASP A 186 -40.07 28.08 27.61
N ARG A 187 -40.04 26.73 27.63
CA ARG A 187 -41.09 25.91 28.27
C ARG A 187 -41.20 26.21 29.76
N ASP A 188 -40.07 26.27 30.47
CA ASP A 188 -40.06 26.55 31.90
C ASP A 188 -40.54 27.98 32.20
N THR A 189 -40.24 28.93 31.31
CA THR A 189 -40.77 30.30 31.39
C THR A 189 -42.27 30.34 31.17
N ALA A 190 -42.77 29.74 30.07
CA ALA A 190 -44.20 29.63 29.80
C ALA A 190 -44.96 28.92 30.93
N ARG A 191 -44.34 27.92 31.56
CA ARG A 191 -44.92 27.24 32.73
C ARG A 191 -45.03 28.17 33.94
N ARG A 192 -43.99 28.95 34.26
CA ARG A 192 -44.03 29.94 35.34
C ARG A 192 -45.10 30.99 35.10
N GLU A 193 -45.20 31.50 33.87
CA GLU A 193 -46.24 32.46 33.47
C GLU A 193 -47.65 31.88 33.60
N ALA A 194 -47.85 30.62 33.18
CA ALA A 194 -49.13 29.94 33.33
C ALA A 194 -49.50 29.68 34.80
N GLU A 195 -48.54 29.32 35.65
CA GLU A 195 -48.74 29.16 37.10
C GLU A 195 -49.10 30.51 37.76
N GLN A 196 -48.44 31.60 37.35
CA GLN A 196 -48.75 32.94 37.81
C GLN A 196 -50.16 33.38 37.39
N ALA A 197 -50.51 33.23 36.11
CA ALA A 197 -51.84 33.54 35.60
C ALA A 197 -52.96 32.73 36.30
N ARG A 198 -52.68 31.47 36.67
CA ARG A 198 -53.62 30.65 37.46
C ARG A 198 -53.79 31.18 38.88
N THR A 199 -52.71 31.63 39.52
CA THR A 199 -52.76 32.23 40.85
C THR A 199 -53.57 33.53 40.82
N GLU A 200 -53.31 34.41 39.84
CA GLU A 200 -54.06 35.66 39.63
C GLU A 200 -55.54 35.38 39.33
N ALA A 201 -55.85 34.43 38.45
CA ALA A 201 -57.23 34.03 38.18
C ALA A 201 -57.92 33.44 39.43
N GLY A 202 -57.18 32.73 40.29
CA GLY A 202 -57.66 32.25 41.58
C GLY A 202 -58.01 33.38 42.54
N GLN A 203 -57.17 34.41 42.62
CA GLN A 203 -57.40 35.62 43.41
C GLN A 203 -58.64 36.37 42.93
N LEU A 204 -58.75 36.65 41.61
CA LEU A 204 -59.91 37.32 41.02
C LEU A 204 -61.22 36.55 41.25
N ARG A 205 -61.19 35.22 41.22
CA ARG A 205 -62.36 34.39 41.56
C ARG A 205 -62.74 34.51 43.04
N GLY A 206 -61.75 34.61 43.93
CA GLY A 206 -61.95 34.87 45.35
C GLY A 206 -62.62 36.23 45.58
N GLU A 207 -62.07 37.28 44.99
CA GLU A 207 -62.62 38.65 45.06
C GLU A 207 -64.04 38.71 44.48
N LEU A 208 -64.31 38.04 43.35
CA LEU A 208 -65.65 37.97 42.77
C LEU A 208 -66.64 37.26 43.70
N ARG A 209 -66.19 36.23 44.43
CA ARG A 209 -67.01 35.53 45.41
C ARG A 209 -67.35 36.44 46.58
N GLU A 210 -66.37 37.12 47.14
CA GLU A 210 -66.57 38.09 48.23
C GLU A 210 -67.51 39.22 47.80
N ALA A 211 -67.35 39.75 46.57
CA ALA A 211 -68.24 40.75 46.01
C ALA A 211 -69.69 40.25 45.85
N ARG A 212 -69.88 38.98 45.45
CA ARG A 212 -71.21 38.36 45.35
C ARG A 212 -71.85 38.14 46.73
N GLU A 213 -71.08 37.68 47.71
CA GLU A 213 -71.55 37.52 49.09
C GLU A 213 -71.95 38.89 49.68
N ALA A 214 -71.13 39.92 49.47
CA ALA A 214 -71.46 41.29 49.88
C ALA A 214 -72.69 41.88 49.17
N ALA A 215 -72.89 41.55 47.88
CA ALA A 215 -74.09 41.93 47.13
C ALA A 215 -75.34 41.24 47.68
N ALA A 216 -75.27 39.93 47.99
CA ALA A 216 -76.37 39.18 48.60
C ALA A 216 -76.72 39.73 50.00
N ASP A 217 -75.72 40.09 50.81
CA ASP A 217 -75.93 40.74 52.11
C ASP A 217 -76.55 42.14 51.97
N ALA A 218 -76.21 42.89 50.91
CA ALA A 218 -76.82 44.18 50.61
C ALA A 218 -78.29 44.03 50.18
N GLU A 219 -78.60 43.03 49.34
CA GLU A 219 -79.98 42.69 48.96
C GLU A 219 -80.81 42.26 50.17
N GLY A 220 -80.25 41.43 51.06
CA GLY A 220 -80.90 41.04 52.30
C GLY A 220 -81.22 42.22 53.22
N ARG A 221 -80.31 43.21 53.34
CA ARG A 221 -80.56 44.46 54.08
C ARG A 221 -81.61 45.35 53.40
N ALA A 222 -81.60 45.42 52.07
CA ALA A 222 -82.59 46.18 51.31
C ALA A 222 -84.00 45.59 51.47
N GLU A 223 -84.12 44.27 51.48
CA GLU A 223 -85.38 43.56 51.72
C GLU A 223 -85.89 43.78 53.16
N GLN A 224 -85.01 43.71 54.15
CA GLN A 224 -85.36 44.05 55.54
C GLN A 224 -85.82 45.52 55.69
N ALA A 225 -85.18 46.45 54.96
CA ALA A 225 -85.58 47.86 54.95
C ALA A 225 -86.96 48.06 54.29
N ARG A 226 -87.30 47.29 53.25
CA ARG A 226 -88.63 47.28 52.64
C ARG A 226 -89.68 46.77 53.60
N GLN A 227 -89.42 45.66 54.29
CA GLN A 227 -90.35 45.10 55.28
C GLN A 227 -90.55 46.04 56.48
N ALA A 228 -89.50 46.73 56.93
CA ALA A 228 -89.60 47.77 57.96
C ALA A 228 -90.40 48.99 57.48
N ALA A 229 -90.23 49.41 56.22
CA ALA A 229 -91.02 50.48 55.62
C ALA A 229 -92.51 50.08 55.49
N GLU A 230 -92.81 48.85 55.12
CA GLU A 230 -94.18 48.31 55.08
C GLU A 230 -94.83 48.25 56.48
N GLN A 231 -94.06 47.87 57.50
CA GLN A 231 -94.50 47.89 58.90
C GLN A 231 -94.83 49.32 59.37
N ALA A 232 -93.96 50.28 59.05
CA ALA A 232 -94.18 51.70 59.37
C ALA A 232 -95.40 52.30 58.64
N VAL A 233 -95.68 51.84 57.41
CA VAL A 233 -96.89 52.22 56.67
C VAL A 233 -98.15 51.66 57.34
N ARG A 234 -98.11 50.43 57.87
CA ARG A 234 -99.25 49.83 58.60
C ARG A 234 -99.53 50.54 59.94
N GLU A 235 -98.48 50.98 60.63
CA GLU A 235 -98.60 51.78 61.86
C GLU A 235 -99.12 53.21 61.58
N ALA A 236 -98.74 53.79 60.43
CA ALA A 236 -99.31 55.06 59.97
C ALA A 236 -100.78 54.94 59.55
N GLN A 237 -101.21 53.77 59.07
CA GLN A 237 -102.61 53.48 58.69
C GLN A 237 -103.53 53.34 59.91
N THR A 238 -103.07 52.74 61.01
CA THR A 238 -103.84 52.71 62.29
C THR A 238 -103.96 54.09 62.93
N ALA A 239 -102.98 54.98 62.74
CA ALA A 239 -103.09 56.38 63.14
C ALA A 239 -104.06 57.20 62.25
N ARG A 240 -104.17 56.88 60.96
CA ARG A 240 -105.12 57.51 60.01
C ARG A 240 -106.59 57.11 60.24
N ALA A 241 -106.87 55.87 60.62
CA ALA A 241 -108.24 55.41 60.91
C ALA A 241 -108.93 56.14 62.11
N GLY A 242 -108.16 56.85 62.94
CA GLY A 242 -108.66 57.76 63.98
C GLY A 242 -108.98 59.17 63.49
N ALA A 243 -108.35 59.61 62.41
CA ALA A 243 -108.51 60.94 61.82
C ALA A 243 -109.56 61.00 60.68
N GLU A 244 -109.83 59.86 60.02
CA GLU A 244 -110.78 59.73 58.89
C GLU A 244 -112.26 59.87 59.31
N ARG A 245 -112.66 59.38 60.50
CA ARG A 245 -114.05 59.51 61.00
C ARG A 245 -114.56 60.96 61.17
N ALA A 246 -113.69 61.96 61.16
CA ALA A 246 -114.04 63.39 61.30
C ALA A 246 -113.94 64.20 59.99
N ARG A 247 -113.39 63.61 58.92
CA ARG A 247 -113.21 64.29 57.61
C ARG A 247 -114.09 63.72 56.49
N ASP A 248 -114.61 62.51 56.64
CA ASP A 248 -115.42 61.82 55.64
C ASP A 248 -116.79 62.46 55.31
N GLN A 249 -117.29 63.41 56.11
CA GLN A 249 -118.62 63.98 55.91
C GLN A 249 -118.66 65.28 55.07
N ALA A 250 -117.54 65.98 54.89
CA ALA A 250 -117.55 67.35 54.33
C ALA A 250 -116.76 67.54 53.03
N GLN A 251 -115.89 66.59 52.66
CA GLN A 251 -114.98 66.76 51.52
C GLN A 251 -115.24 65.77 50.36
N ALA A 252 -116.15 64.80 50.53
CA ALA A 252 -116.47 63.77 49.53
C ALA A 252 -117.21 64.32 48.28
N ASP A 253 -117.94 65.43 48.39
CA ASP A 253 -118.89 65.81 47.33
C ASP A 253 -118.33 66.74 46.24
N ARG A 254 -117.17 67.37 46.45
CA ARG A 254 -116.82 68.54 45.62
C ARG A 254 -115.49 68.52 44.89
N ASP A 255 -114.49 67.79 45.39
CA ASP A 255 -113.14 67.88 44.82
C ASP A 255 -112.80 66.67 43.90
N GLN A 256 -113.57 65.57 43.97
CA GLN A 256 -113.38 64.38 43.12
C GLN A 256 -113.65 64.65 41.62
N ALA A 257 -114.56 65.55 41.28
CA ALA A 257 -114.96 65.72 39.88
C ALA A 257 -113.99 66.54 39.01
N ARG A 258 -113.00 67.22 39.61
CA ARG A 258 -112.16 68.20 38.89
C ARG A 258 -110.67 67.86 38.81
N ALA A 259 -110.16 66.94 39.63
CA ALA A 259 -108.77 66.50 39.59
C ALA A 259 -108.53 65.36 38.57
N ASP A 260 -109.49 64.43 38.43
CA ASP A 260 -109.37 63.22 37.59
C ASP A 260 -109.13 63.52 36.09
N ALA A 261 -109.54 64.70 35.61
CA ALA A 261 -109.39 65.09 34.20
C ALA A 261 -107.99 65.62 33.82
N GLN A 262 -107.18 66.03 34.80
CA GLN A 262 -105.87 66.65 34.55
C GLN A 262 -104.71 65.64 34.72
N GLU A 263 -104.87 64.66 35.61
CA GLU A 263 -103.87 63.61 35.89
C GLU A 263 -103.75 62.57 34.76
N ALA A 264 -104.84 62.30 34.04
CA ALA A 264 -104.87 61.38 32.90
C ALA A 264 -104.04 61.84 31.69
N ARG A 265 -103.79 63.15 31.54
CA ARG A 265 -102.98 63.69 30.43
C ARG A 265 -101.47 63.59 30.69
N SER A 266 -101.03 63.78 31.93
CA SER A 266 -99.62 63.63 32.35
C SER A 266 -99.15 62.17 32.35
N ALA A 267 -100.01 61.22 32.70
CA ALA A 267 -99.70 59.79 32.65
C ALA A 267 -99.55 59.26 31.20
N ALA A 268 -100.25 59.86 30.23
CA ALA A 268 -100.17 59.49 28.81
C ALA A 268 -98.86 59.93 28.14
N ASP A 269 -98.24 61.04 28.59
CA ASP A 269 -96.95 61.52 28.10
C ASP A 269 -95.76 60.76 28.72
N GLN A 270 -95.87 60.32 29.98
CA GLN A 270 -94.89 59.46 30.65
C GLN A 270 -94.85 58.05 30.04
N ALA A 271 -96.02 57.46 29.74
CA ALA A 271 -96.11 56.18 29.05
C ALA A 271 -95.56 56.22 27.61
N ARG A 272 -95.62 57.37 26.92
CA ARG A 272 -95.00 57.56 25.60
C ARG A 272 -93.48 57.68 25.69
N ALA A 273 -92.94 58.28 26.75
CA ALA A 273 -91.50 58.35 27.01
C ALA A 273 -90.92 56.95 27.36
N GLU A 274 -91.61 56.16 28.17
CA GLU A 274 -91.23 54.78 28.50
C GLU A 274 -91.27 53.85 27.28
N LEU A 275 -92.19 54.06 26.33
CA LEU A 275 -92.28 53.30 25.08
C LEU A 275 -91.18 53.65 24.06
N VAL A 276 -90.60 54.86 24.17
CA VAL A 276 -89.40 55.27 23.41
C VAL A 276 -88.14 54.68 24.03
N THR A 277 -88.01 54.67 25.36
CA THR A 277 -86.89 54.02 26.06
C THR A 277 -86.90 52.51 25.85
N ALA A 278 -88.06 51.84 25.95
CA ALA A 278 -88.19 50.42 25.67
C ALA A 278 -87.92 50.06 24.19
N ARG A 279 -88.19 50.98 23.25
CA ARG A 279 -87.80 50.82 21.83
C ARG A 279 -86.29 50.98 21.64
N ALA A 280 -85.65 51.92 22.34
CA ALA A 280 -84.20 52.09 22.32
C ALA A 280 -83.47 50.89 22.95
N GLU A 281 -83.98 50.33 24.04
CA GLU A 281 -83.46 49.11 24.67
C GLU A 281 -83.69 47.86 23.80
N ALA A 282 -84.82 47.80 23.08
CA ALA A 282 -85.07 46.73 22.10
C ALA A 282 -84.20 46.84 20.83
N GLU A 283 -83.82 48.05 20.40
CA GLU A 283 -82.82 48.26 19.34
C GLU A 283 -81.40 47.93 19.82
N GLN A 284 -81.04 48.31 21.05
CA GLN A 284 -79.77 47.94 21.69
C GLN A 284 -79.64 46.41 21.81
N ALA A 285 -80.69 45.72 22.26
CA ALA A 285 -80.73 44.26 22.33
C ALA A 285 -80.68 43.59 20.93
N ARG A 286 -81.21 44.24 19.89
CA ARG A 286 -81.08 43.76 18.50
C ARG A 286 -79.67 43.96 17.95
N MET A 287 -79.01 45.05 18.31
CA MET A 287 -77.60 45.32 17.97
C MET A 287 -76.66 44.34 18.69
N GLU A 288 -76.91 44.05 19.97
CA GLU A 288 -76.18 43.04 20.74
C GLU A 288 -76.42 41.61 20.22
N LEU A 289 -77.65 41.28 19.81
CA LEU A 289 -77.96 40.01 19.14
C LEU A 289 -77.30 39.91 17.76
N SER A 290 -77.17 41.03 17.04
CA SER A 290 -76.45 41.12 15.76
C SER A 290 -74.95 40.93 15.95
N ALA A 291 -74.36 41.55 16.98
CA ALA A 291 -72.96 41.39 17.34
C ALA A 291 -72.67 39.94 17.79
N ALA A 292 -73.52 39.36 18.64
CA ALA A 292 -73.39 37.97 19.06
C ALA A 292 -73.55 36.97 17.90
N ARG A 293 -74.36 37.30 16.88
CA ARG A 293 -74.46 36.50 15.64
C ARG A 293 -73.21 36.63 14.77
N ALA A 294 -72.61 37.82 14.69
CA ALA A 294 -71.35 38.02 13.98
C ALA A 294 -70.19 37.27 14.68
N ASP A 295 -70.13 37.33 16.01
CA ASP A 295 -69.13 36.61 16.81
C ASP A 295 -69.32 35.08 16.72
N ALA A 296 -70.57 34.61 16.70
CA ALA A 296 -70.87 33.18 16.51
C ALA A 296 -70.52 32.68 15.11
N GLU A 297 -70.65 33.53 14.07
CA GLU A 297 -70.26 33.19 12.71
C GLU A 297 -68.73 33.22 12.55
N GLN A 298 -68.05 34.18 13.19
CA GLN A 298 -66.60 34.22 13.28
C GLN A 298 -66.03 32.98 13.99
N ALA A 299 -66.63 32.58 15.11
CA ALA A 299 -66.27 31.35 15.81
C ALA A 299 -66.51 30.08 14.97
N ARG A 300 -67.52 30.07 14.09
CA ARG A 300 -67.75 28.96 13.13
C ARG A 300 -66.68 28.92 12.04
N VAL A 301 -66.25 30.08 11.54
CA VAL A 301 -65.15 30.17 10.57
C VAL A 301 -63.83 29.70 11.20
N GLU A 302 -63.52 30.16 12.41
CA GLU A 302 -62.33 29.72 13.17
C GLU A 302 -62.36 28.23 13.50
N LEU A 303 -63.53 27.68 13.87
CA LEU A 303 -63.69 26.23 14.08
C LEU A 303 -63.52 25.44 12.77
N SER A 304 -63.95 25.99 11.64
CA SER A 304 -63.75 25.36 10.33
C SER A 304 -62.29 25.38 9.89
N ALA A 305 -61.57 26.47 10.16
CA ALA A 305 -60.14 26.60 9.90
C ALA A 305 -59.33 25.64 10.77
N ALA A 306 -59.63 25.57 12.08
CA ALA A 306 -59.00 24.62 12.99
C ALA A 306 -59.26 23.15 12.62
N ARG A 307 -60.44 22.84 12.04
CA ARG A 307 -60.73 21.50 11.51
C ARG A 307 -59.93 21.20 10.24
N ALA A 308 -59.79 22.15 9.33
CA ALA A 308 -58.97 22.00 8.12
C ALA A 308 -57.48 21.83 8.46
N GLU A 309 -56.96 22.56 9.45
CA GLU A 309 -55.60 22.40 9.97
C GLU A 309 -55.40 21.04 10.65
N ALA A 310 -56.37 20.58 11.44
CA ALA A 310 -56.31 19.26 12.07
C ALA A 310 -56.38 18.11 11.06
N GLU A 311 -57.12 18.26 9.96
CA GLU A 311 -57.13 17.29 8.85
C GLU A 311 -55.82 17.32 8.05
N GLY A 312 -55.25 18.51 7.82
CA GLY A 312 -53.91 18.66 7.23
C GLY A 312 -52.82 17.98 8.06
N ALA A 313 -52.81 18.21 9.38
CA ALA A 313 -51.87 17.57 10.29
C ALA A 313 -52.04 16.04 10.34
N ARG A 314 -53.27 15.51 10.24
CA ARG A 314 -53.52 14.07 10.15
C ARG A 314 -52.99 13.47 8.85
N ALA A 315 -53.18 14.15 7.72
CA ALA A 315 -52.65 13.72 6.44
C ALA A 315 -51.11 13.72 6.42
N GLU A 316 -50.46 14.71 7.05
CA GLU A 316 -49.00 14.74 7.20
C GLU A 316 -48.47 13.62 8.09
N VAL A 317 -49.14 13.31 9.21
CA VAL A 317 -48.80 12.19 10.09
C VAL A 317 -48.97 10.84 9.37
N GLU A 318 -50.02 10.68 8.56
CA GLU A 318 -50.23 9.47 7.76
C GLU A 318 -49.14 9.30 6.69
N ARG A 319 -48.76 10.40 6.02
CA ARG A 319 -47.68 10.41 5.03
C ARG A 319 -46.32 10.10 5.65
N ALA A 320 -46.01 10.71 6.79
CA ALA A 320 -44.82 10.40 7.58
C ALA A 320 -44.82 8.93 8.07
N GLY A 321 -45.99 8.37 8.39
CA GLY A 321 -46.15 6.96 8.76
C GLY A 321 -45.90 6.00 7.59
N LEU A 322 -46.31 6.37 6.37
CA LEU A 322 -46.02 5.59 5.16
C LEU A 322 -44.53 5.67 4.78
N ASP A 323 -43.92 6.85 4.86
CA ASP A 323 -42.49 7.05 4.60
C ASP A 323 -41.63 6.30 5.63
N ALA A 324 -42.00 6.32 6.91
CA ALA A 324 -41.33 5.56 7.95
C ALA A 324 -41.44 4.03 7.74
N ARG A 325 -42.59 3.54 7.24
CA ARG A 325 -42.77 2.12 6.88
C ARG A 325 -41.96 1.73 5.65
N ALA A 326 -41.86 2.60 4.65
CA ALA A 326 -41.03 2.38 3.47
C ALA A 326 -39.54 2.34 3.86
N ALA A 327 -39.09 3.29 4.69
CA ALA A 327 -37.73 3.32 5.22
C ALA A 327 -37.42 2.09 6.09
N ALA A 328 -38.36 1.64 6.93
CA ALA A 328 -38.21 0.43 7.72
C ALA A 328 -38.13 -0.83 6.84
N ALA A 329 -38.96 -0.94 5.80
CA ALA A 329 -38.92 -2.05 4.85
C ALA A 329 -37.58 -2.10 4.10
N GLN A 330 -37.07 -0.94 3.66
CA GLN A 330 -35.78 -0.82 2.99
C GLN A 330 -34.61 -1.18 3.92
N ALA A 331 -34.61 -0.67 5.16
CA ALA A 331 -33.61 -1.03 6.17
C ALA A 331 -33.63 -2.53 6.52
N THR A 332 -34.81 -3.16 6.47
CA THR A 332 -34.94 -4.61 6.70
C THR A 332 -34.39 -5.41 5.52
N ALA A 333 -34.64 -4.97 4.27
CA ALA A 333 -34.08 -5.59 3.07
C ALA A 333 -32.55 -5.46 3.00
N GLU A 334 -32.01 -4.29 3.35
CA GLU A 334 -30.55 -4.05 3.42
C GLU A 334 -29.90 -4.91 4.52
N ARG A 335 -30.55 -5.07 5.68
CA ARG A 335 -30.07 -5.98 6.74
C ARG A 335 -30.09 -7.44 6.30
N GLN A 336 -31.09 -7.86 5.54
CA GLN A 336 -31.17 -9.23 5.01
C GLN A 336 -30.13 -9.48 3.90
N ALA A 337 -29.86 -8.50 3.05
CA ALA A 337 -28.77 -8.56 2.08
C ALA A 337 -27.40 -8.65 2.78
N ALA A 338 -27.14 -7.78 3.75
CA ALA A 338 -25.91 -7.81 4.54
C ALA A 338 -25.75 -9.10 5.36
N ALA A 339 -26.84 -9.73 5.79
CA ALA A 339 -26.79 -11.03 6.47
C ALA A 339 -26.36 -12.15 5.50
N ARG A 340 -26.90 -12.16 4.26
CA ARG A 340 -26.51 -13.12 3.22
C ARG A 340 -25.05 -12.94 2.81
N ASP A 341 -24.60 -11.70 2.63
CA ASP A 341 -23.21 -11.39 2.29
C ASP A 341 -22.25 -11.84 3.41
N ARG A 342 -22.66 -11.72 4.69
CA ARG A 342 -21.89 -12.23 5.82
C ARG A 342 -21.85 -13.76 5.87
N GLU A 343 -22.95 -14.44 5.60
CA GLU A 343 -22.99 -15.90 5.54
C GLU A 343 -22.13 -16.44 4.38
N ASP A 344 -22.14 -15.78 3.24
CA ASP A 344 -21.33 -16.15 2.08
C ASP A 344 -19.83 -15.88 2.32
N ALA A 345 -19.49 -14.75 2.97
CA ALA A 345 -18.12 -14.48 3.42
C ALA A 345 -17.64 -15.50 4.47
N GLN A 346 -18.51 -15.92 5.40
CA GLN A 346 -18.18 -16.95 6.39
C GLN A 346 -17.92 -18.30 5.74
N ARG A 347 -18.78 -18.72 4.81
CA ARG A 347 -18.58 -19.95 4.03
C ARG A 347 -17.27 -19.92 3.24
N MET A 348 -16.92 -18.78 2.66
CA MET A 348 -15.65 -18.60 1.94
C MET A 348 -14.43 -18.71 2.86
N VAL A 349 -14.49 -18.12 4.05
CA VAL A 349 -13.42 -18.23 5.06
C VAL A 349 -13.29 -19.66 5.57
N GLU A 350 -14.39 -20.39 5.79
CA GLU A 350 -14.36 -21.79 6.20
C GLU A 350 -13.76 -22.70 5.12
N GLN A 351 -14.14 -22.50 3.86
CA GLN A 351 -13.56 -23.22 2.73
C GLN A 351 -12.05 -22.94 2.58
N ALA A 352 -11.63 -21.69 2.73
CA ALA A 352 -10.22 -21.31 2.71
C ALA A 352 -9.43 -21.92 3.87
N ARG A 353 -10.01 -21.96 5.08
CA ARG A 353 -9.41 -22.64 6.24
C ARG A 353 -9.30 -24.14 6.03
N ALA A 354 -10.32 -24.79 5.47
CA ALA A 354 -10.29 -26.21 5.17
C ALA A 354 -9.30 -26.56 4.04
N ALA A 355 -9.09 -25.67 3.07
CA ALA A 355 -8.04 -25.80 2.07
C ALA A 355 -6.65 -25.66 2.70
N ALA A 356 -6.42 -24.60 3.47
CA ALA A 356 -5.15 -24.37 4.17
C ALA A 356 -4.81 -25.51 5.14
N GLN A 357 -5.80 -26.08 5.83
CA GLN A 357 -5.58 -27.22 6.72
C GLN A 357 -5.15 -28.47 5.95
N ARG A 358 -5.73 -28.74 4.78
CA ARG A 358 -5.31 -29.85 3.90
C ARG A 358 -3.88 -29.66 3.41
N ASP A 359 -3.51 -28.43 3.05
CA ASP A 359 -2.14 -28.11 2.62
C ASP A 359 -1.14 -28.27 3.78
N ILE A 360 -1.51 -27.86 5.00
CA ILE A 360 -0.69 -28.09 6.21
C ILE A 360 -0.50 -29.59 6.47
N ASP A 361 -1.57 -30.38 6.37
CA ASP A 361 -1.50 -31.82 6.63
C ASP A 361 -0.72 -32.57 5.52
N GLU A 362 -0.77 -32.08 4.28
CA GLU A 362 0.08 -32.53 3.16
C GLU A 362 1.56 -32.21 3.42
N LEU A 363 1.87 -30.96 3.78
CA LEU A 363 3.23 -30.55 4.10
C LEU A 363 3.81 -31.31 5.31
N ARG A 364 2.98 -31.62 6.32
CA ARG A 364 3.37 -32.48 7.45
C ARG A 364 3.71 -33.89 6.99
N ARG A 365 2.87 -34.51 6.15
CA ARG A 365 3.15 -35.83 5.59
C ARG A 365 4.45 -35.85 4.77
N GLN A 366 4.72 -34.80 4.00
CA GLN A 366 5.96 -34.65 3.24
C GLN A 366 7.18 -34.48 4.16
N LEU A 367 7.05 -33.70 5.24
CA LEU A 367 8.10 -33.52 6.24
C LEU A 367 8.41 -34.82 6.99
N ASP A 368 7.39 -35.57 7.39
CA ASP A 368 7.54 -36.87 8.06
C ASP A 368 8.20 -37.89 7.13
N ALA A 369 7.83 -37.91 5.84
CA ALA A 369 8.48 -38.74 4.83
C ALA A 369 9.96 -38.34 4.63
N ALA A 370 10.25 -37.04 4.55
CA ALA A 370 11.62 -36.55 4.42
C ALA A 370 12.48 -36.86 5.66
N HIS A 371 11.90 -36.79 6.87
CA HIS A 371 12.57 -37.22 8.09
C HIS A 371 12.82 -38.73 8.12
N ALA A 372 11.86 -39.54 7.69
CA ALA A 372 12.04 -40.99 7.59
C ALA A 372 13.13 -41.36 6.56
N ASP A 373 13.19 -40.68 5.42
CA ASP A 373 14.25 -40.86 4.41
C ASP A 373 15.61 -40.42 4.93
N ALA A 374 15.68 -39.32 5.68
CA ALA A 374 16.90 -38.85 6.32
C ALA A 374 17.39 -39.82 7.40
N GLN A 375 16.49 -40.36 8.23
CA GLN A 375 16.82 -41.40 9.21
C GLN A 375 17.29 -42.68 8.53
N ALA A 376 16.61 -43.13 7.47
CA ALA A 376 17.06 -44.28 6.69
C ALA A 376 18.43 -44.06 6.03
N ALA A 377 18.74 -42.84 5.60
CA ALA A 377 20.06 -42.49 5.07
C ALA A 377 21.14 -42.45 6.16
N GLN A 378 20.81 -41.95 7.35
CA GLN A 378 21.70 -41.97 8.52
C GLN A 378 21.97 -43.40 8.99
N ASP A 379 20.94 -44.24 9.05
CA ASP A 379 21.07 -45.66 9.41
C ASP A 379 21.90 -46.43 8.39
N ARG A 380 21.73 -46.17 7.08
CA ARG A 380 22.61 -46.72 6.03
C ARG A 380 24.06 -46.26 6.18
N THR A 381 24.26 -45.00 6.54
CA THR A 381 25.61 -44.45 6.78
C THR A 381 26.24 -45.09 8.01
N ALA A 382 25.48 -45.28 9.09
CA ALA A 382 25.90 -46.00 10.28
C ALA A 382 26.22 -47.47 9.96
N GLN A 383 25.38 -48.14 9.16
CA GLN A 383 25.62 -49.51 8.68
C GLN A 383 26.89 -49.62 7.84
N LEU A 384 27.12 -48.70 6.91
CA LEU A 384 28.33 -48.67 6.09
C LEU A 384 29.57 -48.38 6.95
N SER A 385 29.47 -47.50 7.95
CA SER A 385 30.57 -47.23 8.89
C SER A 385 30.90 -48.43 9.78
N ALA A 386 29.88 -49.19 10.19
CA ALA A 386 30.05 -50.44 10.93
C ALA A 386 30.69 -51.51 10.03
N GLN A 387 30.23 -51.64 8.78
CA GLN A 387 30.82 -52.56 7.80
C GLN A 387 32.29 -52.22 7.48
N VAL A 388 32.64 -50.93 7.40
CA VAL A 388 34.04 -50.47 7.24
C VAL A 388 34.86 -50.74 8.50
N SER A 389 34.28 -50.58 9.69
CA SER A 389 34.96 -50.88 10.96
C SER A 389 35.17 -52.37 11.19
N ASP A 390 34.21 -53.21 10.77
CA ASP A 390 34.32 -54.67 10.78
C ASP A 390 35.35 -55.15 9.74
N LEU A 391 35.41 -54.52 8.56
CA LEU A 391 36.44 -54.79 7.55
C LEU A 391 37.84 -54.36 8.04
N ALA A 392 37.94 -53.22 8.74
CA ALA A 392 39.18 -52.75 9.36
C ALA A 392 39.62 -53.67 10.52
N SER A 393 38.68 -54.18 11.31
CA SER A 393 38.95 -55.14 12.39
C SER A 393 39.37 -56.51 11.84
N ALA A 394 38.78 -56.95 10.73
CA ALA A 394 39.19 -58.17 10.02
C ALA A 394 40.59 -58.02 9.39
N LEU A 395 40.93 -56.84 8.85
CA LEU A 395 42.28 -56.53 8.35
C LEU A 395 43.32 -56.43 9.49
N ALA A 396 42.94 -55.89 10.65
CA ALA A 396 43.80 -55.87 11.85
C ALA A 396 44.03 -57.28 12.42
N ALA A 397 43.03 -58.17 12.39
CA ALA A 397 43.15 -59.57 12.78
C ALA A 397 44.05 -60.38 11.82
N LEU A 398 44.07 -60.03 10.53
CA LEU A 398 45.00 -60.60 9.53
C LEU A 398 46.41 -60.00 9.60
N GLY A 399 46.57 -58.79 10.15
CA GLY A 399 47.87 -58.14 10.40
C GLY A 399 48.52 -58.47 11.75
N GLY A 400 47.75 -58.88 12.76
CA GLY A 400 48.22 -59.17 14.12
C GLY A 400 48.89 -60.55 14.32
N ALA A 401 48.94 -61.41 13.30
CA ALA A 401 49.53 -62.75 13.40
C ALA A 401 51.05 -62.80 13.11
N ARG A 402 51.75 -61.66 13.05
CA ARG A 402 53.23 -61.58 12.98
C ARG A 402 53.78 -60.43 13.81
N THR A 403 53.75 -60.58 15.14
CA THR A 403 54.70 -60.07 16.17
C THR A 403 54.03 -60.26 17.53
N GLY A 404 54.39 -61.27 18.33
CA GLY A 404 55.41 -61.13 19.38
C GLY A 404 54.84 -60.38 20.59
N ALA A 405 54.21 -61.05 21.55
CA ALA A 405 54.84 -61.58 22.77
C ALA A 405 55.41 -60.48 23.72
N ALA A 406 54.96 -60.56 24.98
CA ALA A 406 55.44 -59.89 26.20
C ALA A 406 54.89 -58.47 26.52
N ALA A 407 54.04 -58.39 27.54
CA ALA A 407 54.38 -57.80 28.85
C ALA A 407 53.15 -57.70 29.76
N GLN A 408 53.40 -57.99 31.04
CA GLN A 408 52.48 -58.11 32.16
C GLN A 408 52.15 -56.73 32.78
N GLY A 409 50.98 -56.64 33.43
CA GLY A 409 50.92 -56.13 34.81
C GLY A 409 50.22 -54.80 35.09
N GLY A 410 49.19 -54.86 35.95
CA GLY A 410 48.66 -53.78 36.80
C GLY A 410 47.70 -52.79 36.11
N ALA A 411 46.77 -52.10 36.76
CA ALA A 411 46.09 -52.16 38.05
C ALA A 411 45.13 -50.93 38.07
N GLN A 412 43.97 -51.07 38.73
CA GLN A 412 43.17 -50.01 39.40
C GLN A 412 42.55 -48.86 38.56
N VAL A 413 41.21 -48.73 38.47
CA VAL A 413 40.24 -48.06 39.40
C VAL A 413 39.92 -46.61 38.98
N ILE A 414 38.70 -46.16 39.35
CA ILE A 414 38.06 -44.81 39.30
C ILE A 414 37.17 -44.60 38.05
N ALA A 415 35.84 -44.69 38.09
CA ALA A 415 34.77 -43.98 38.85
C ALA A 415 34.28 -42.66 38.20
N GLN A 416 32.96 -42.65 37.95
CA GLN A 416 32.00 -41.53 38.02
C GLN A 416 32.37 -40.17 37.39
N ARG A 417 31.63 -39.77 36.35
CA ARG A 417 30.45 -38.88 36.48
C ARG A 417 29.70 -38.74 35.16
#